data_AF-A0AAW1W0R2-F1
#
_entry.id   AF-A0AAW1W0R2-F1
#
_cell.length_a   1.000
_cell.length_b   1.000
_cell.length_c   1.000
_cell.angle_alpha   90.00
_cell.angle_beta   90.00
_cell.angle_gamma   90.00
#
_symmetry.space_group_name_H-M   'P 1'
#
loop_
_entity.id
_entity.type
_entity.pdbx_description
1 polymer ?
#
loop_
_entity_poly.entity_id
_entity_poly.type
_entity_poly.pdbx_seq_one_letter_code
_entity_poly.pdbx_strand_id
1 'polypeptide(L)'
;MIGAATVRINREVAEVPLVATRPQFRRLGMCRILMNELEKWLREFGIERLALPSAQSALNTWTSNSIGFSEMTEAERSQFAAHHDYLDFKDTIICHKQLLKQPI
;
A
#
# COMPACT_ATOMS: atom_id res chain seq x y z
N MET A 1 -5.14 -9.94 19.05
CA MET A 1 -4.73 -9.32 17.77
C MET A 1 -5.35 -10.08 16.60
N ILE A 2 -5.93 -9.39 15.61
CA ILE A 2 -6.58 -9.96 14.41
C ILE A 2 -5.65 -9.87 13.19
N GLY A 3 -5.06 -8.70 12.97
CA GLY A 3 -4.04 -8.43 11.97
C GLY A 3 -3.11 -7.31 12.43
N ALA A 4 -2.06 -7.07 11.65
CA ALA A 4 -1.07 -6.02 11.89
C ALA A 4 -0.49 -5.57 10.55
N ALA A 5 -0.03 -4.32 10.51
CA ALA A 5 0.72 -3.75 9.40
C ALA A 5 1.90 -2.95 9.96
N THR A 6 3.03 -2.97 9.27
CA THR A 6 4.14 -2.05 9.50
C THR A 6 4.02 -0.92 8.49
N VAL A 7 4.13 0.32 8.96
CA VAL A 7 3.99 1.51 8.11
C VAL A 7 5.24 2.36 8.28
N ARG A 8 5.84 2.81 7.18
CA ARG A 8 6.91 3.82 7.18
C ARG A 8 6.39 5.06 6.46
N ILE A 9 6.67 6.23 7.02
CA ILE A 9 6.24 7.52 6.48
C ILE A 9 7.48 8.32 6.13
N ASN A 10 7.55 8.81 4.91
CA ASN A 10 8.63 9.64 4.41
C ASN A 10 8.04 10.79 3.57
N ARG A 11 8.01 11.98 4.15
CA ARG A 11 7.38 13.18 3.57
C ARG A 11 5.93 12.90 3.16
N GLU A 12 5.56 13.12 1.90
CA GLU A 12 4.24 12.93 1.32
C GLU A 12 3.89 11.46 0.98
N VAL A 13 4.78 10.51 1.27
CA VAL A 13 4.61 9.09 0.94
C VAL A 13 4.57 8.23 2.20
N ALA A 14 3.66 7.26 2.21
CA ALA A 14 3.70 6.15 3.16
C ALA A 14 3.89 4.82 2.42
N GLU A 15 4.65 3.90 3.02
CA GLU A 15 4.77 2.53 2.56
C GLU A 15 4.27 1.53 3.60
N VAL A 16 3.69 0.42 3.12
CA VAL A 16 3.27 -0.72 3.94
C VAL A 16 4.07 -1.95 3.51
N PRO A 17 5.31 -2.11 3.98
CA PRO A 17 6.15 -3.23 3.56
C PRO A 17 5.62 -4.59 3.99
N LEU A 18 4.96 -4.67 5.16
CA LEU A 18 4.40 -5.90 5.69
C LEU A 18 3.00 -5.66 6.23
N VAL A 19 2.08 -6.58 5.89
CA VAL A 19 0.71 -6.61 6.38
C VAL A 19 0.22 -8.04 6.44
N ALA A 20 -0.41 -8.40 7.57
CA ALA A 20 -0.86 -9.76 7.79
C ALA A 20 -2.18 -9.80 8.57
N THR A 21 -3.03 -10.75 8.20
CA THR A 21 -4.20 -11.17 8.97
C THR A 21 -3.99 -12.60 9.45
N ARG A 22 -4.31 -12.88 10.72
CA ARG A 22 -4.23 -14.24 11.28
C ARG A 22 -5.06 -15.22 10.44
N PRO A 23 -4.58 -16.46 10.21
CA PRO A 23 -5.25 -17.43 9.32
C PRO A 23 -6.76 -17.59 9.56
N GLN A 24 -7.17 -17.73 10.81
CA GLN A 24 -8.58 -17.90 11.22
C GLN A 24 -9.50 -16.72 10.89
N PHE A 25 -8.97 -15.55 10.55
CA PHE A 25 -9.72 -14.35 10.20
C PHE A 25 -9.49 -13.90 8.74
N ARG A 26 -8.77 -14.68 7.94
CA ARG A 26 -8.55 -14.37 6.52
C ARG A 26 -9.84 -14.52 5.73
N ARG A 27 -9.96 -13.80 4.61
CA ARG A 27 -11.14 -13.79 3.72
C ARG A 27 -12.43 -13.27 4.36
N LEU A 28 -12.38 -12.76 5.59
CA LEU A 28 -13.48 -12.07 6.28
C LEU A 28 -13.43 -10.53 6.11
N GLY A 29 -12.62 -10.03 5.17
CA GLY A 29 -12.48 -8.59 4.92
C GLY A 29 -11.57 -7.83 5.91
N MET A 30 -10.93 -8.51 6.86
CA MET A 30 -10.13 -7.85 7.91
C MET A 30 -8.96 -7.02 7.39
N CYS A 31 -8.24 -7.50 6.36
CA CYS A 31 -7.16 -6.73 5.73
C CYS A 31 -7.69 -5.42 5.12
N ARG A 32 -8.83 -5.48 4.41
CA ARG A 32 -9.47 -4.30 3.83
C ARG A 32 -9.89 -3.30 4.91
N ILE A 33 -10.45 -3.77 6.03
CA ILE A 33 -10.82 -2.89 7.15
C ILE A 33 -9.59 -2.17 7.70
N LEU A 34 -8.51 -2.92 7.97
CA LEU A 34 -7.26 -2.34 8.44
C LEU A 34 -6.71 -1.28 7.47
N MET A 35 -6.64 -1.60 6.18
CA MET A 35 -6.12 -0.69 5.16
C MET A 35 -7.00 0.55 4.99
N ASN A 36 -8.33 0.42 5.06
CA ASN A 36 -9.24 1.56 4.96
C ASN A 36 -9.06 2.55 6.13
N GLU A 37 -8.93 2.05 7.36
CA GLU A 37 -8.67 2.92 8.51
C GLU A 37 -7.28 3.56 8.45
N LEU A 38 -6.28 2.81 7.98
CA LEU A 38 -4.95 3.36 7.72
C LEU A 38 -5.00 4.48 6.68
N GLU A 39 -5.69 4.29 5.56
CA GLU A 39 -5.82 5.31 4.51
C GLU A 39 -6.49 6.59 5.01
N LYS A 40 -7.56 6.46 5.81
CA LYS A 40 -8.22 7.64 6.42
C LYS A 40 -7.23 8.43 7.26
N TRP A 41 -6.52 7.74 8.16
CA TRP A 41 -5.53 8.37 9.01
C TRP A 41 -4.42 9.03 8.18
N LEU A 42 -3.86 8.34 7.18
CA LEU A 42 -2.82 8.91 6.31
C LEU A 42 -3.29 10.17 5.56
N ARG A 43 -4.54 10.21 5.08
CA ARG A 43 -5.11 11.40 4.43
C ARG A 43 -5.20 12.60 5.37
N GLU A 44 -5.60 12.38 6.62
CA GLU A 44 -5.66 13.44 7.63
C GLU A 44 -4.28 14.03 7.93
N PHE A 45 -3.22 13.24 7.77
CA PHE A 45 -1.83 13.66 7.93
C PHE A 45 -1.19 14.23 6.65
N GLY A 46 -1.98 14.42 5.57
CA GLY A 46 -1.48 15.02 4.33
C GLY A 46 -0.62 14.08 3.48
N ILE A 47 -0.68 12.77 3.71
CA ILE A 47 0.03 11.79 2.88
C ILE A 47 -0.70 11.66 1.55
N GLU A 48 0.04 11.87 0.46
CA GLU A 48 -0.49 11.89 -0.89
C GLU A 48 -0.49 10.50 -1.52
N ARG A 49 0.49 9.65 -1.18
CA ARG A 49 0.70 8.37 -1.83
C ARG A 49 0.96 7.25 -0.84
N LEU A 50 0.32 6.12 -1.08
CA LEU A 50 0.54 4.86 -0.37
C LEU A 50 1.17 3.84 -1.32
N ALA A 51 2.24 3.18 -0.89
CA ALA A 51 2.93 2.14 -1.66
C ALA A 51 3.07 0.85 -0.86
N LEU A 52 3.13 -0.30 -1.54
CA LEU A 52 3.47 -1.58 -0.92
C LEU A 52 4.09 -2.56 -1.93
N PRO A 53 4.96 -3.47 -1.48
CA PRO A 53 5.39 -4.61 -2.27
C PRO A 53 4.34 -5.72 -2.22
N SER A 54 3.91 -6.18 -3.39
CA SER A 54 2.99 -7.32 -3.53
C SER A 54 3.70 -8.54 -4.07
N ALA A 55 3.53 -9.69 -3.41
CA ALA A 55 3.79 -10.97 -4.06
C ALA A 55 2.82 -11.18 -5.24
N GLN A 56 3.25 -11.89 -6.29
CA GLN A 56 2.41 -12.18 -7.46
C GLN A 56 1.07 -12.82 -7.09
N SER A 57 1.05 -13.71 -6.09
CA SER A 57 -0.15 -14.40 -5.61
C SER A 57 -1.15 -13.50 -4.88
N ALA A 58 -0.71 -12.34 -4.41
CA ALA A 58 -1.54 -11.36 -3.70
C ALA A 58 -1.93 -10.16 -4.57
N LEU A 59 -1.36 -10.03 -5.77
CA LEU A 59 -1.53 -8.86 -6.64
C LEU A 59 -2.99 -8.49 -6.87
N ASN A 60 -3.80 -9.48 -7.27
CA ASN A 60 -5.24 -9.29 -7.48
C ASN A 60 -6.00 -8.81 -6.23
N THR A 61 -5.48 -9.07 -5.03
CA THR A 61 -6.10 -8.56 -3.79
C THR A 61 -5.94 -7.05 -3.73
N TRP A 62 -4.74 -6.55 -4.00
CA TRP A 62 -4.39 -5.13 -3.96
C TRP A 62 -5.02 -4.34 -5.11
N THR A 63 -4.99 -4.90 -6.32
CA THR A 63 -5.52 -4.24 -7.52
C THR A 63 -7.03 -4.38 -7.70
N SER A 64 -7.70 -5.17 -6.86
CA SER A 64 -9.16 -5.22 -6.85
C SER A 64 -9.77 -3.86 -6.49
N ASN A 65 -10.94 -3.55 -7.05
CA ASN A 65 -11.73 -2.35 -6.71
C ASN A 65 -12.04 -2.19 -5.21
N SER A 66 -11.86 -3.25 -4.41
CA SER A 66 -12.15 -3.22 -2.97
C SER A 66 -11.04 -2.60 -2.12
N ILE A 67 -9.79 -2.60 -2.62
CA ILE A 67 -8.65 -1.91 -1.98
C ILE A 67 -8.13 -0.81 -2.92
N GLY A 68 -8.02 -1.08 -4.22
CA GLY A 68 -7.86 -0.05 -5.25
C GLY A 68 -6.44 0.48 -5.41
N PHE A 69 -5.43 -0.38 -5.27
CA PHE A 69 -4.07 -0.07 -5.72
C PHE A 69 -3.94 -0.29 -7.24
N SER A 70 -2.94 0.32 -7.85
CA SER A 70 -2.43 0.00 -9.18
C SER A 70 -1.01 -0.52 -9.09
N GLU A 71 -0.57 -1.25 -10.10
CA GLU A 71 0.85 -1.56 -10.28
C GLU A 71 1.60 -0.31 -10.69
N MET A 72 2.77 -0.06 -10.09
CA MET A 72 3.68 0.96 -10.62
C MET A 72 4.29 0.45 -11.92
N THR A 73 4.27 1.30 -12.95
CA THR A 73 5.06 1.11 -14.16
C THR A 73 6.56 1.25 -13.85
N GLU A 74 7.43 0.75 -14.73
CA GLU A 74 8.88 0.88 -14.56
C GLU A 74 9.33 2.35 -14.48
N ALA A 75 8.67 3.24 -15.22
CA ALA A 75 8.94 4.67 -15.19
C ALA A 75 8.54 5.28 -13.84
N GLU A 76 7.35 4.96 -13.32
CA GLU A 76 6.91 5.41 -12.00
C GLU A 76 7.79 4.86 -10.89
N ARG A 77 8.21 3.59 -10.99
CA ARG A 77 9.13 2.96 -10.04
C ARG A 77 10.49 3.65 -10.04
N SER A 78 11.03 3.97 -11.23
CA SER A 78 12.30 4.69 -11.37
C SER A 78 12.22 6.10 -10.77
N GLN A 79 11.13 6.82 -11.05
CA GLN A 79 10.88 8.14 -10.45
C GLN A 79 10.72 8.03 -8.92
N PHE A 80 10.00 7.03 -8.44
CA PHE A 80 9.78 6.79 -7.02
C PHE A 80 11.11 6.51 -6.30
N ALA A 81 11.96 5.66 -6.87
CA ALA A 81 13.29 5.35 -6.35
C ALA A 81 14.24 6.56 -6.34
N ALA A 82 14.07 7.50 -7.27
CA ALA A 82 14.90 8.71 -7.33
C ALA A 82 14.59 9.71 -6.20
N HIS A 83 13.39 9.65 -5.62
CA HIS A 83 12.92 10.62 -4.63
C HIS A 83 12.68 10.03 -3.23
N HIS A 84 12.51 8.71 -3.13
CA HIS A 84 12.17 8.03 -1.88
C HIS A 84 12.92 6.71 -1.72
N ASP A 85 13.46 6.49 -0.52
CA ASP A 85 13.91 5.17 -0.10
C ASP A 85 12.69 4.29 0.21
N TYR A 86 12.64 3.08 -0.35
CA TYR A 86 11.58 2.12 -0.10
C TYR A 86 12.12 0.70 0.06
N LEU A 87 11.33 -0.17 0.70
CA LEU A 87 11.67 -1.58 0.83
C LEU A 87 11.34 -2.34 -0.45
N ASP A 88 12.39 -2.79 -1.14
CA ASP A 88 12.29 -3.65 -2.31
C ASP A 88 12.56 -5.11 -1.91
N PHE A 89 11.58 -5.98 -2.16
CA PHE A 89 11.72 -7.41 -1.93
C PHE A 89 11.82 -8.12 -3.27
N LYS A 90 12.72 -9.10 -3.35
CA LYS A 90 12.86 -9.93 -4.54
C LYS A 90 11.52 -10.57 -4.91
N ASP A 91 11.21 -10.61 -6.21
CA ASP A 91 10.01 -11.23 -6.77
C ASP A 91 8.70 -10.60 -6.28
N THR A 92 8.73 -9.29 -5.98
CA THR A 92 7.54 -8.50 -5.67
C THR A 92 7.28 -7.41 -6.72
N ILE A 93 6.01 -7.03 -6.84
CA ILE A 93 5.54 -5.95 -7.70
C ILE A 93 5.15 -4.80 -6.78
N ILE A 94 5.75 -3.62 -7.00
CA ILE A 94 5.38 -2.43 -6.24
C ILE A 94 4.02 -1.95 -6.72
N CYS A 95 3.07 -1.93 -5.79
CA CYS A 95 1.74 -1.36 -5.99
C CYS A 95 1.67 0.00 -5.31
N HIS A 96 0.89 0.92 -5.88
CA HIS A 96 0.68 2.25 -5.32
C HIS A 96 -0.76 2.70 -5.42
N LYS A 97 -1.11 3.70 -4.61
CA LYS A 97 -2.41 4.34 -4.59
C LYS A 97 -2.26 5.80 -4.23
N GLN A 98 -2.89 6.69 -4.98
CA GLN A 98 -3.00 8.10 -4.60
C GLN A 98 -4.13 8.22 -3.56
N LEU A 99 -3.84 8.84 -2.42
CA LEU A 99 -4.78 9.04 -1.32
C LEU A 99 -5.47 10.40 -1.41
N LEU A 100 -4.73 11.43 -1.81
CA LEU A 100 -5.25 12.76 -2.07
C LEU A 100 -5.41 12.94 -3.58
N LYS A 101 -6.51 13.56 -4.00
CA LYS A 101 -6.65 14.00 -5.39
C LYS A 101 -5.79 15.24 -5.57
N GLN A 102 -4.92 15.26 -6.57
CA GLN A 102 -4.32 16.51 -7.02
C GLN A 102 -5.46 17.51 -7.33
N PRO A 103 -5.36 18.78 -6.92
CA PRO A 103 -6.30 19.79 -7.36
C PRO A 103 -6.35 19.79 -8.90
N ILE A 104 -7.56 19.79 -9.46
CA ILE A 104 -7.82 19.94 -10.90
C ILE A 104 -7.35 21.32 -11.36
#